data_AF-A0A843DW42-F1
#
_entry.id   AF-A0A843DW42-F1
#
_cell.length_a   1.000
_cell.length_b   1.000
_cell.length_c   1.000
_cell.angle_alpha   90.00
_cell.angle_beta   90.00
_cell.angle_gamma   90.00
#
_symmetry.space_group_name_H-M   'P 1'
#
loop_
_entity.id
_entity.type
_entity.pdbx_description
1 polymer ?
#
loop_
_entity_poly.entity_id
_entity_poly.type
_entity_poly.pdbx_seq_one_letter_code
_entity_poly.pdbx_strand_id
1 'polypeptide(L)'
;MTGTEPLPGNHLKAVKEYLESRLGITGLTDGGLELFAQAFISPGYSNEHGLGRDYNRLEFLGDAVIKAHISRRIYDRFPDLDEGRMSKICHYLWNDKTYPGAVHRENLDFCHLILMPNSERNQKLEHKVDYVTSAVSDSFEALIGAMEILGFRREYESLLDRVLLNAVDSVYRRLCGEDIRAWDGILNNLAEEHIGCFKHWISAVLQE
;
A
#
# COMPACT_ATOMS: atom_id res chain seq x y z
N MET A 1 7.42 -32.43 -3.76
CA MET A 1 8.39 -31.82 -2.82
C MET A 1 8.31 -30.32 -3.00
N THR A 2 7.39 -29.65 -2.31
CA THR A 2 7.29 -28.18 -2.30
C THR A 2 8.23 -27.69 -1.21
N GLY A 3 9.53 -27.66 -1.52
CA GLY A 3 10.54 -27.12 -0.62
C GLY A 3 10.55 -25.62 -0.71
N THR A 4 9.60 -24.95 -0.06
CA THR A 4 9.66 -23.51 0.16
C THR A 4 10.56 -23.28 1.36
N GLU A 5 11.66 -22.56 1.19
CA GLU A 5 12.52 -22.19 2.31
C GLU A 5 11.69 -21.45 3.38
N PRO A 6 11.82 -21.80 4.68
CA PRO A 6 11.13 -21.08 5.73
C PRO A 6 11.63 -19.64 5.77
N LEU A 7 10.72 -18.70 6.07
CA LEU A 7 11.09 -17.30 6.21
C LEU A 7 12.15 -17.13 7.31
N PRO A 8 13.05 -16.12 7.19
CA PRO A 8 13.98 -15.81 8.26
C PRO A 8 13.24 -15.56 9.58
N GLY A 9 13.66 -16.22 10.66
CA GLY A 9 12.95 -16.14 11.95
C GLY A 9 12.89 -14.71 12.53
N ASN A 10 13.86 -13.86 12.19
CA ASN A 10 13.84 -12.44 12.52
C ASN A 10 12.77 -11.66 11.75
N HIS A 11 12.44 -12.07 10.52
CA HIS A 11 11.40 -11.42 9.71
C HIS A 11 10.01 -11.67 10.28
N LEU A 12 9.66 -12.93 10.58
CA LEU A 12 8.38 -13.27 11.22
C LEU A 12 8.19 -12.53 12.54
N LYS A 13 9.25 -12.42 13.33
CA LYS A 13 9.24 -11.66 14.58
C LYS A 13 8.98 -10.16 14.35
N ALA A 14 9.69 -9.55 13.40
CA ALA A 14 9.52 -8.12 13.08
C ALA A 14 8.11 -7.83 12.55
N VAL A 15 7.56 -8.70 11.68
CA VAL A 15 6.18 -8.59 11.20
C VAL A 15 5.19 -8.71 12.35
N LYS A 16 5.38 -9.67 13.25
CA LYS A 16 4.51 -9.81 14.43
C LYS A 16 4.52 -8.55 15.29
N GLU A 17 5.70 -8.04 15.62
CA GLU A 17 5.86 -6.81 16.42
C GLU A 17 5.21 -5.60 15.74
N TYR A 18 5.32 -5.51 14.42
CA TYR A 18 4.64 -4.48 13.63
C TYR A 18 3.12 -4.58 13.73
N LEU A 19 2.55 -5.77 13.48
CA LEU A 19 1.11 -6.01 13.53
C LEU A 19 0.53 -5.67 14.91
N GLU A 20 1.21 -6.11 15.98
CA GLU A 20 0.77 -5.88 17.35
C GLU A 20 0.86 -4.40 17.74
N SER A 21 1.98 -3.74 17.42
CA SER A 21 2.24 -2.36 17.87
C SER A 21 1.59 -1.28 17.02
N ARG A 22 1.46 -1.50 15.70
CA ARG A 22 0.96 -0.49 14.75
C ARG A 22 -0.47 -0.72 14.32
N LEU A 23 -0.88 -1.99 14.21
CA LEU A 23 -2.24 -2.35 13.75
C LEU A 23 -3.14 -2.91 14.86
N GLY A 24 -2.58 -3.22 16.04
CA GLY A 24 -3.34 -3.82 17.14
C GLY A 24 -3.80 -5.26 16.86
N ILE A 25 -3.23 -5.91 15.86
CA ILE A 25 -3.56 -7.28 15.46
C ILE A 25 -2.78 -8.25 16.35
N THR A 26 -3.49 -9.08 17.10
CA THR A 26 -2.91 -10.04 18.06
C THR A 26 -3.57 -11.41 17.92
N GLY A 27 -3.02 -12.43 18.58
CA GLY A 27 -3.66 -13.75 18.67
C GLY A 27 -3.63 -14.56 17.36
N LEU A 28 -2.71 -14.23 16.44
CA LEU A 28 -2.54 -14.94 15.19
C LEU A 28 -2.04 -16.37 15.41
N THR A 29 -2.55 -17.30 14.60
CA THR A 29 -1.93 -18.60 14.39
C THR A 29 -0.63 -18.44 13.61
N ASP A 30 0.25 -19.44 13.64
CA ASP A 30 1.49 -19.43 12.86
C ASP A 30 1.21 -19.24 11.36
N GLY A 31 0.20 -19.93 10.83
CA GLY A 31 -0.22 -19.76 9.43
C GLY A 31 -0.76 -18.37 9.11
N GLY A 32 -1.45 -17.72 10.06
CA GLY A 32 -1.90 -16.34 9.91
C GLY A 32 -0.74 -15.34 9.90
N LEU A 33 0.24 -15.54 10.77
CA LEU A 33 1.46 -14.73 10.79
C LEU A 33 2.28 -14.90 9.51
N GLU A 34 2.41 -16.12 9.00
CA GLU A 34 3.08 -16.38 7.72
C GLU A 34 2.38 -15.69 6.54
N LEU A 35 1.05 -15.66 6.53
CA LEU A 35 0.29 -14.95 5.48
C LEU A 35 0.54 -13.44 5.53
N PHE A 36 0.60 -12.85 6.73
CA PHE A 36 0.99 -11.45 6.88
C PHE A 36 2.43 -11.19 6.45
N ALA A 37 3.36 -12.09 6.81
CA ALA A 37 4.74 -11.94 6.40
C ALA A 37 4.91 -12.04 4.87
N GLN A 38 4.07 -12.85 4.21
CA GLN A 38 4.02 -12.94 2.74
C GLN A 38 3.70 -11.60 2.07
N ALA A 39 2.90 -10.73 2.71
CA ALA A 39 2.61 -9.40 2.19
C ALA A 39 3.85 -8.49 2.04
N PHE A 40 4.98 -8.86 2.64
CA PHE A 40 6.24 -8.12 2.58
C PHE A 40 7.34 -8.86 1.82
N ILE A 41 6.99 -9.86 0.99
CA ILE A 41 7.94 -10.61 0.16
C ILE A 41 7.78 -10.17 -1.29
N SER A 42 8.78 -9.48 -1.85
CA SER A 42 8.72 -9.11 -3.25
C SER A 42 8.95 -10.31 -4.18
N PRO A 43 8.43 -10.26 -5.42
CA PRO A 43 8.62 -11.35 -6.39
C PRO A 43 10.10 -11.60 -6.69
N GLY A 44 10.90 -10.53 -6.75
CA GLY A 44 12.34 -10.63 -6.93
C GLY A 44 13.02 -11.40 -5.80
N TYR A 45 12.68 -11.09 -4.54
CA TYR A 45 13.24 -11.79 -3.38
C TYR A 45 12.79 -13.25 -3.32
N SER A 46 11.51 -13.51 -3.59
CA SER A 46 10.93 -14.85 -3.65
C SER A 46 11.64 -15.73 -4.68
N ASN A 47 11.89 -15.20 -5.88
CA ASN A 47 12.59 -15.92 -6.95
C ASN A 47 14.06 -16.19 -6.58
N GLU A 48 14.76 -15.22 -6.00
CA GLU A 48 16.17 -15.35 -5.59
C GLU A 48 16.37 -16.46 -4.54
N HIS A 49 15.41 -16.63 -3.63
CA HIS A 49 15.47 -17.59 -2.52
C HIS A 49 14.59 -18.84 -2.73
N GLY A 50 13.96 -18.99 -3.90
CA GLY A 50 13.11 -20.15 -4.19
C GLY A 50 11.92 -20.33 -3.24
N LEU A 51 11.36 -19.23 -2.72
CA LEU A 51 10.30 -19.28 -1.70
C LEU A 51 8.95 -19.78 -2.26
N GLY A 52 8.70 -19.59 -3.55
CA GLY A 52 7.44 -19.98 -4.19
C GLY A 52 6.21 -19.22 -3.66
N ARG A 53 6.43 -18.11 -2.93
CA ARG A 53 5.39 -17.23 -2.38
C ARG A 53 5.90 -15.79 -2.38
N ASP A 54 5.05 -14.88 -2.80
CA ASP A 54 5.28 -13.44 -2.82
C ASP A 54 3.95 -12.71 -2.54
N TYR A 55 4.00 -11.39 -2.51
CA TYR A 55 2.81 -10.58 -2.25
C TYR A 55 1.80 -10.54 -3.39
N ASN A 56 2.13 -10.97 -4.63
CA ASN A 56 1.33 -10.65 -5.83
C ASN A 56 -0.13 -11.12 -5.75
N ARG A 57 -0.36 -12.30 -5.16
CA ARG A 57 -1.71 -12.84 -5.01
C ARG A 57 -2.52 -12.09 -3.95
N LEU A 58 -1.85 -11.60 -2.91
CA LEU A 58 -2.47 -10.81 -1.86
C LEU A 58 -2.73 -9.40 -2.37
N GLU A 59 -1.78 -8.80 -3.09
CA GLU A 59 -1.89 -7.51 -3.78
C GLU A 59 -3.12 -7.51 -4.68
N PHE A 60 -3.26 -8.51 -5.56
CA PHE A 60 -4.43 -8.64 -6.44
C PHE A 60 -5.77 -8.61 -5.68
N LEU A 61 -5.86 -9.30 -4.53
CA LEU A 61 -7.06 -9.28 -3.70
C LEU A 61 -7.24 -7.91 -3.01
N GLY A 62 -6.16 -7.38 -2.45
CA GLY A 62 -6.11 -6.12 -1.74
C GLY A 62 -6.56 -4.94 -2.60
N ASP A 63 -6.07 -4.85 -3.83
CA ASP A 63 -6.47 -3.86 -4.82
C ASP A 63 -8.00 -3.84 -5.01
N ALA A 64 -8.61 -5.02 -5.20
CA ALA A 64 -10.06 -5.13 -5.36
C ALA A 64 -10.82 -4.68 -4.09
N VAL A 65 -10.33 -5.04 -2.89
CA VAL A 65 -10.92 -4.62 -1.61
C VAL A 65 -10.82 -3.10 -1.43
N ILE A 66 -9.65 -2.52 -1.70
CA ILE A 66 -9.41 -1.08 -1.58
C ILE A 66 -10.30 -0.30 -2.55
N LYS A 67 -10.36 -0.71 -3.81
CA LYS A 67 -11.23 -0.10 -4.84
C LYS A 67 -12.69 -0.15 -4.44
N ALA A 68 -13.17 -1.29 -3.94
CA ALA A 68 -14.54 -1.42 -3.47
C ALA A 68 -14.84 -0.48 -2.30
N HIS A 69 -13.93 -0.40 -1.33
CA HIS A 69 -14.05 0.48 -0.17
C HIS A 69 -14.10 1.96 -0.58
N ILE A 70 -13.13 2.42 -1.39
CA ILE A 70 -13.06 3.80 -1.87
C ILE A 70 -14.32 4.16 -2.68
N SER A 71 -14.73 3.28 -3.60
CA SER A 71 -15.90 3.49 -4.45
C SER A 71 -17.16 3.66 -3.62
N ARG A 72 -17.33 2.82 -2.58
CA ARG A 72 -18.44 2.93 -1.64
C ARG A 72 -18.45 4.27 -0.92
N ARG A 73 -17.30 4.72 -0.43
CA ARG A 73 -17.16 5.99 0.30
C ARG A 73 -17.42 7.20 -0.58
N ILE A 74 -16.95 7.19 -1.82
CA ILE A 74 -17.23 8.25 -2.79
C ILE A 74 -18.72 8.31 -3.12
N TYR A 75 -19.34 7.16 -3.38
CA TYR A 75 -20.77 7.07 -3.66
C TYR A 75 -21.62 7.65 -2.53
N ASP A 76 -21.32 7.27 -1.28
CA ASP A 76 -22.05 7.77 -0.11
C ASP A 76 -21.77 9.26 0.18
N ARG A 77 -20.55 9.74 -0.09
CA ARG A 77 -20.11 11.10 0.25
C ARG A 77 -20.56 12.14 -0.77
N PHE A 78 -20.67 11.78 -2.05
CA PHE A 78 -20.93 12.70 -3.15
C PHE A 78 -22.16 12.29 -3.98
N PRO A 79 -23.38 12.35 -3.40
CA PRO A 79 -24.59 11.87 -4.06
C PRO A 79 -24.96 12.65 -5.33
N ASP A 80 -24.43 13.86 -5.51
CA ASP A 80 -24.71 14.74 -6.65
C ASP A 80 -23.70 14.58 -7.81
N LEU A 81 -22.63 13.79 -7.63
CA LEU A 81 -21.66 13.55 -8.70
C LEU A 81 -22.16 12.46 -9.66
N ASP A 82 -21.93 12.68 -10.95
CA ASP A 82 -22.11 11.65 -11.97
C ASP A 82 -21.03 10.55 -11.89
N GLU A 83 -21.31 9.42 -12.53
CA GLU A 83 -20.41 8.26 -12.55
C GLU A 83 -19.00 8.63 -13.05
N GLY A 84 -18.89 9.41 -14.13
CA GLY A 84 -17.58 9.76 -14.70
C GLY A 84 -16.71 10.57 -13.74
N ARG A 85 -17.31 11.52 -13.01
CA ARG A 85 -16.61 12.28 -11.96
C ARG A 85 -16.23 11.41 -10.77
N MET A 86 -17.14 10.55 -10.30
CA MET A 86 -16.83 9.60 -9.22
C MET A 86 -15.68 8.67 -9.60
N SER A 87 -15.71 8.12 -10.81
CA SER A 87 -14.67 7.24 -11.36
C SER A 87 -13.32 7.94 -11.47
N LYS A 88 -13.27 9.22 -11.85
CA LYS A 88 -12.02 10.02 -11.85
C LYS A 88 -11.46 10.23 -10.44
N ILE A 89 -12.31 10.57 -9.46
CA ILE A 89 -11.86 10.73 -8.06
C ILE A 89 -11.38 9.38 -7.51
N CYS A 90 -12.13 8.30 -7.77
CA CYS A 90 -11.72 6.95 -7.39
C CYS A 90 -10.33 6.67 -7.95
N HIS A 91 -10.16 6.80 -9.28
CA HIS A 91 -8.91 6.50 -9.95
C HIS A 91 -7.72 7.28 -9.40
N TYR A 92 -7.91 8.56 -9.05
CA TYR A 92 -6.86 9.32 -8.38
C TYR A 92 -6.50 8.73 -7.00
N LEU A 93 -7.50 8.40 -6.18
CA LEU A 93 -7.28 7.96 -4.81
C LEU A 93 -6.68 6.56 -4.70
N TRP A 94 -6.93 5.68 -5.67
CA TRP A 94 -6.34 4.33 -5.69
C TRP A 94 -5.12 4.22 -6.61
N ASN A 95 -4.63 5.31 -7.21
CA ASN A 95 -3.45 5.24 -8.07
C ASN A 95 -2.19 4.93 -7.25
N ASP A 96 -1.38 3.97 -7.72
CA ASP A 96 -0.11 3.48 -7.14
C ASP A 96 0.88 4.60 -6.75
N LYS A 97 0.74 5.80 -7.35
CA LYS A 97 1.53 6.98 -6.98
C LYS A 97 1.11 7.63 -5.65
N THR A 98 -0.06 7.31 -5.11
CA THR A 98 -0.63 8.00 -3.93
C THR A 98 -0.44 7.25 -2.62
N TYR A 99 -0.39 5.91 -2.65
CA TYR A 99 -0.24 5.10 -1.43
C TYR A 99 1.05 5.35 -0.67
N PRO A 100 2.24 5.46 -1.30
CA PRO A 100 3.47 5.62 -0.53
C PRO A 100 3.47 6.90 0.32
N GLY A 101 2.98 8.00 -0.23
CA GLY A 101 2.82 9.26 0.51
C GLY A 101 1.76 9.16 1.63
N ALA A 102 0.67 8.43 1.41
CA ALA A 102 -0.37 8.24 2.41
C ALA A 102 0.08 7.30 3.56
N VAL A 103 0.76 6.20 3.23
CA VAL A 103 1.41 5.27 4.16
C VAL A 103 2.39 6.00 5.07
N HIS A 104 3.21 6.89 4.51
CA HIS A 104 4.13 7.70 5.28
C HIS A 104 3.43 8.72 6.20
N ARG A 105 2.41 9.44 5.69
CA ARG A 105 1.64 10.39 6.52
C ARG A 105 0.94 9.74 7.71
N GLU A 106 0.46 8.52 7.54
CA GLU A 106 -0.18 7.75 8.61
C GLU A 106 0.82 7.00 9.50
N ASN A 107 2.14 7.21 9.32
CA ASN A 107 3.23 6.58 10.08
C ASN A 107 3.10 5.04 10.14
N LEU A 108 2.72 4.43 9.01
CA LEU A 108 2.63 2.98 8.91
C LEU A 108 4.00 2.32 8.75
N ASP A 109 5.03 3.04 8.32
CA ASP A 109 6.47 2.74 8.40
C ASP A 109 6.92 1.27 8.17
N PHE A 110 6.22 0.49 7.35
CA PHE A 110 6.55 -0.93 7.13
C PHE A 110 7.60 -1.18 6.04
N CYS A 111 8.16 -0.13 5.42
CA CYS A 111 9.13 -0.27 4.33
C CYS A 111 10.32 -1.19 4.68
N HIS A 112 10.74 -1.17 5.95
CA HIS A 112 11.83 -1.99 6.47
C HIS A 112 11.51 -3.49 6.58
N LEU A 113 10.23 -3.87 6.52
CA LEU A 113 9.79 -5.26 6.51
C LEU A 113 9.83 -5.88 5.11
N ILE A 114 9.89 -5.05 4.06
CA ILE A 114 9.86 -5.50 2.67
C ILE A 114 11.19 -6.17 2.32
N LEU A 115 11.12 -7.47 2.02
CA LEU A 115 12.24 -8.25 1.54
C LEU A 115 12.41 -8.01 0.04
N MET A 116 13.54 -7.41 -0.31
CA MET A 116 13.93 -7.06 -1.68
C MET A 116 15.14 -7.88 -2.13
N PRO A 117 15.24 -8.25 -3.43
CA PRO A 117 16.38 -8.99 -3.95
C PRO A 117 17.68 -8.18 -3.86
N ASN A 118 18.81 -8.87 -3.89
CA ASN A 118 20.12 -8.24 -3.76
C ASN A 118 20.43 -7.29 -4.93
N SER A 119 19.91 -7.57 -6.13
CA SER A 119 20.05 -6.68 -7.29
C SER A 119 19.47 -5.29 -7.02
N GLU A 120 18.31 -5.23 -6.38
CA GLU A 120 17.59 -3.98 -6.07
C GLU A 120 18.25 -3.22 -4.92
N ARG A 121 18.73 -3.95 -3.91
CA ARG A 121 19.46 -3.37 -2.77
C ARG A 121 20.74 -2.64 -3.19
N ASN A 122 21.42 -3.16 -4.21
CA ASN A 122 22.73 -2.70 -4.67
C ASN A 122 22.66 -1.70 -5.85
N GLN A 123 21.45 -1.31 -6.27
CA GLN A 123 21.30 -0.29 -7.31
C GLN A 123 21.74 1.09 -6.81
N LYS A 124 21.91 2.02 -7.77
CA LYS A 124 22.01 3.44 -7.47
C LYS A 124 20.80 3.89 -6.67
N LEU A 125 21.01 4.88 -5.80
CA LEU A 125 19.98 5.40 -4.90
C LEU A 125 18.69 5.76 -5.64
N GLU A 126 18.77 6.41 -6.79
CA GLU A 126 17.60 6.79 -7.60
C GLU A 126 16.71 5.59 -7.95
N HIS A 127 17.30 4.52 -8.49
CA HIS A 127 16.55 3.31 -8.88
C HIS A 127 16.05 2.54 -7.66
N LYS A 128 16.83 2.53 -6.58
CA LYS A 128 16.44 1.91 -5.31
C LYS A 128 15.23 2.61 -4.69
N VAL A 129 15.17 3.94 -4.76
CA VAL A 129 14.03 4.75 -4.30
C VAL A 129 12.78 4.42 -5.11
N ASP A 130 12.89 4.33 -6.43
CA ASP A 130 11.77 3.96 -7.30
C ASP A 130 11.26 2.55 -6.97
N TYR A 131 12.16 1.57 -6.84
CA TYR A 131 11.80 0.21 -6.46
C TYR A 131 11.08 0.15 -5.11
N VAL A 132 11.63 0.80 -4.08
CA VAL A 132 11.01 0.81 -2.74
C VAL A 132 9.65 1.50 -2.79
N THR A 133 9.49 2.55 -3.60
CA THR A 133 8.21 3.23 -3.77
C THR A 133 7.14 2.29 -4.31
N SER A 134 7.45 1.53 -5.37
CA SER A 134 6.54 0.53 -5.92
C SER A 134 6.27 -0.60 -4.91
N ALA A 135 7.33 -1.17 -4.31
CA ALA A 135 7.17 -2.29 -3.38
C ALA A 135 6.34 -1.92 -2.14
N VAL A 136 6.40 -0.66 -1.68
CA VAL A 136 5.55 -0.15 -0.60
C VAL A 136 4.08 -0.10 -1.00
N SER A 137 3.79 0.29 -2.24
CA SER A 137 2.43 0.25 -2.80
C SER A 137 1.90 -1.18 -2.81
N ASP A 138 2.61 -2.09 -3.47
CA ASP A 138 2.21 -3.49 -3.62
C ASP A 138 2.06 -4.18 -2.25
N SER A 139 2.99 -3.92 -1.33
CA SER A 139 2.94 -4.48 0.03
C SER A 139 1.78 -3.91 0.85
N PHE A 140 1.37 -2.66 0.63
CA PHE A 140 0.19 -2.09 1.28
C PHE A 140 -1.07 -2.82 0.83
N GLU A 141 -1.25 -3.00 -0.48
CA GLU A 141 -2.39 -3.73 -1.02
C GLU A 141 -2.37 -5.18 -0.53
N ALA A 142 -1.22 -5.84 -0.56
CA ALA A 142 -1.07 -7.19 -0.05
C ALA A 142 -1.37 -7.33 1.45
N LEU A 143 -1.02 -6.33 2.26
CA LEU A 143 -1.37 -6.29 3.67
C LEU A 143 -2.89 -6.25 3.85
N ILE A 144 -3.61 -5.42 3.09
CA ILE A 144 -5.07 -5.37 3.08
C ILE A 144 -5.66 -6.72 2.61
N GLY A 145 -5.08 -7.33 1.58
CA GLY A 145 -5.47 -8.66 1.10
C GLY A 145 -5.32 -9.74 2.18
N ALA A 146 -4.22 -9.72 2.95
CA ALA A 146 -4.03 -10.63 4.09
C ALA A 146 -5.06 -10.38 5.20
N MET A 147 -5.37 -9.11 5.50
CA MET A 147 -6.40 -8.73 6.47
C MET A 147 -7.79 -9.23 6.05
N GLU A 148 -8.17 -9.11 4.78
CA GLU A 148 -9.46 -9.62 4.28
C GLU A 148 -9.55 -11.15 4.41
N ILE A 149 -8.50 -11.88 4.04
CA ILE A 149 -8.48 -13.35 4.17
C ILE A 149 -8.63 -13.80 5.62
N LEU A 150 -7.98 -13.09 6.55
CA LEU A 150 -7.97 -13.42 7.97
C LEU A 150 -9.15 -12.83 8.75
N GLY A 151 -10.03 -12.07 8.08
CA GLY A 151 -11.25 -11.54 8.67
C GLY A 151 -11.08 -10.25 9.50
N PHE A 152 -9.96 -9.53 9.34
CA PHE A 152 -9.70 -8.24 10.00
C PHE A 152 -10.37 -7.06 9.30
N ARG A 153 -11.66 -7.22 8.97
CA ARG A 153 -12.41 -6.22 8.18
C ARG A 153 -12.47 -4.86 8.84
N ARG A 154 -12.83 -4.86 10.11
CA ARG A 154 -12.97 -3.62 10.87
C ARG A 154 -11.66 -2.84 10.93
N GLU A 155 -10.55 -3.55 11.12
CA GLU A 155 -9.22 -2.99 11.24
C GLU A 155 -8.77 -2.39 9.91
N TYR A 156 -8.95 -3.09 8.78
CA TYR A 156 -8.54 -2.54 7.49
C TYR A 156 -9.47 -1.42 7.03
N GLU A 157 -10.79 -1.50 7.27
CA GLU A 157 -11.71 -0.42 6.90
C GLU A 157 -11.35 0.86 7.66
N SER A 158 -11.05 0.75 8.96
CA SER A 158 -10.57 1.89 9.76
C SER A 158 -9.23 2.41 9.27
N LEU A 159 -8.33 1.54 8.81
CA LEU A 159 -7.04 1.92 8.26
C LEU A 159 -7.21 2.68 6.93
N LEU A 160 -7.99 2.14 6.01
CA LEU A 160 -8.30 2.76 4.72
C LEU A 160 -9.02 4.09 4.91
N ASP A 161 -9.92 4.20 5.88
CA ASP A 161 -10.57 5.47 6.20
C ASP A 161 -9.55 6.55 6.61
N ARG A 162 -8.55 6.20 7.43
CA ARG A 162 -7.48 7.14 7.82
C ARG A 162 -6.57 7.50 6.64
N VAL A 163 -6.09 6.50 5.91
CA VAL A 163 -5.11 6.66 4.81
C VAL A 163 -5.72 7.41 3.62
N LEU A 164 -6.96 7.09 3.26
CA LEU A 164 -7.54 7.48 1.96
C LEU A 164 -8.64 8.53 2.08
N LEU A 165 -9.49 8.51 3.12
CA LEU A 165 -10.59 9.49 3.21
C LEU A 165 -10.11 10.88 3.65
N ASN A 166 -9.01 10.97 4.41
CA ASN A 166 -8.35 12.25 4.63
C ASN A 166 -7.92 12.90 3.30
N ALA A 167 -7.59 12.11 2.28
CA ALA A 167 -7.29 12.60 0.94
C ALA A 167 -8.56 12.96 0.15
N VAL A 168 -9.68 12.27 0.33
CA VAL A 168 -10.95 12.53 -0.37
C VAL A 168 -11.40 13.99 -0.24
N ASP A 169 -11.46 14.52 0.98
CA ASP A 169 -11.92 15.89 1.21
C ASP A 169 -10.95 16.91 0.57
N SER A 170 -9.64 16.65 0.60
CA SER A 170 -8.63 17.48 -0.04
C SER A 170 -8.77 17.49 -1.57
N VAL A 171 -9.01 16.32 -2.16
CA VAL A 171 -9.25 16.17 -3.61
C VAL A 171 -10.52 16.90 -4.01
N TYR A 172 -11.62 16.64 -3.30
CA TYR A 172 -12.89 17.28 -3.61
C TYR A 172 -12.80 18.81 -3.57
N ARG A 173 -12.16 19.39 -2.55
CA ARG A 173 -11.97 20.85 -2.46
C ARG A 173 -11.22 21.44 -3.65
N ARG A 174 -10.28 20.70 -4.23
CA ARG A 174 -9.47 21.16 -5.37
C ARG A 174 -10.18 21.00 -6.71
N LEU A 175 -11.14 20.08 -6.78
CA LEU A 175 -11.92 19.81 -7.99
C LEU A 175 -13.26 20.56 -8.01
N CYS A 176 -13.78 20.93 -6.84
CA CYS A 176 -15.06 21.60 -6.70
C CYS A 176 -15.03 22.97 -7.38
N GLY A 177 -15.95 23.16 -8.34
CA GLY A 177 -16.05 24.40 -9.12
C GLY A 177 -15.20 24.41 -10.40
N GLU A 178 -14.33 23.42 -10.60
CA GLU A 178 -13.48 23.32 -11.79
C GLU A 178 -14.19 22.62 -12.96
N ASP A 179 -13.85 23.00 -14.19
CA ASP A 179 -14.26 22.27 -15.40
C ASP A 179 -13.68 20.86 -15.36
N ILE A 180 -14.50 19.83 -15.65
CA ILE A 180 -14.09 18.42 -15.65
C ILE A 180 -12.89 18.14 -16.57
N ARG A 181 -12.67 18.98 -17.59
CA ARG A 181 -11.51 18.90 -18.49
C ARG A 181 -10.19 19.31 -17.81
N ALA A 182 -10.24 20.10 -16.75
CA ALA A 182 -9.08 20.48 -15.95
C ALA A 182 -8.69 19.42 -14.91
N TRP A 183 -9.61 18.50 -14.57
CA TRP A 183 -9.41 17.53 -13.49
C TRP A 183 -8.20 16.65 -13.71
N ASP A 184 -7.93 16.21 -14.95
CA ASP A 184 -6.81 15.31 -15.22
C ASP A 184 -5.46 15.97 -14.86
N GLY A 185 -5.30 17.26 -15.18
CA GLY A 185 -4.10 18.02 -14.81
C GLY A 185 -3.98 18.24 -13.30
N ILE A 186 -5.09 18.58 -12.64
CA ILE A 186 -5.11 18.79 -11.18
C ILE A 186 -4.76 17.47 -10.46
N LEU A 187 -5.43 16.38 -10.80
CA LEU A 187 -5.22 15.06 -10.20
C LEU A 187 -3.78 14.57 -10.42
N ASN A 188 -3.22 14.75 -11.63
CA ASN A 188 -1.83 14.39 -11.90
C ASN A 188 -0.84 15.19 -11.03
N ASN A 189 -1.02 16.51 -10.92
CA ASN A 189 -0.13 17.33 -10.08
C ASN A 189 -0.16 16.89 -8.61
N LEU A 190 -1.35 16.59 -8.08
CA LEU A 190 -1.48 16.11 -6.71
C LEU A 190 -0.83 14.74 -6.48
N ALA A 191 -0.87 13.86 -7.48
CA ALA A 191 -0.20 12.56 -7.39
C ALA A 191 1.33 12.75 -7.36
N GLU A 192 1.86 13.63 -8.21
CA GLU A 192 3.29 13.96 -8.25
C GLU A 192 3.77 14.65 -6.96
N GLU A 193 2.94 15.51 -6.34
CA GLU A 193 3.25 16.10 -5.03
C GLU A 193 3.38 15.02 -3.94
N HIS A 194 2.40 14.11 -3.86
CA HIS A 194 2.38 13.06 -2.83
C HIS A 194 3.54 12.07 -2.99
N ILE A 195 3.80 11.59 -4.21
CA ILE A 195 4.91 10.68 -4.47
C ILE A 195 6.26 11.39 -4.29
N GLY A 196 6.36 12.67 -4.66
CA GLY A 196 7.57 13.47 -4.48
C GLY A 196 7.97 13.62 -3.01
N CYS A 197 7.01 13.91 -2.13
CA CYS A 197 7.25 13.94 -0.68
C CYS A 197 7.78 12.59 -0.16
N PHE A 198 7.17 11.48 -0.58
CA PHE A 198 7.62 10.15 -0.17
C PHE A 198 9.02 9.82 -0.69
N LYS A 199 9.29 10.06 -1.98
CA LYS A 199 10.60 9.83 -2.59
C LYS A 199 11.70 10.64 -1.92
N HIS A 200 11.41 11.87 -1.49
CA HIS A 200 12.35 12.69 -0.75
C HIS A 200 12.65 12.08 0.64
N TRP A 201 11.63 11.68 1.38
CA TRP A 201 11.80 11.04 2.68
C TRP A 201 12.58 9.73 2.59
N ILE A 202 12.21 8.81 1.69
CA ILE A 202 12.89 7.52 1.57
C ILE A 202 14.32 7.67 1.05
N SER A 203 14.61 8.69 0.23
CA SER A 203 15.98 9.01 -0.17
C SER A 203 16.85 9.35 1.03
N ALA A 204 16.32 10.09 2.02
CA ALA A 204 17.05 10.41 3.24
C ALA A 204 17.30 9.15 4.10
N VAL A 205 16.27 8.31 4.26
CA VAL A 205 16.38 7.05 5.04
C VAL A 205 17.38 6.06 4.42
N LEU A 206 17.45 5.99 3.09
CA LEU A 206 18.34 5.05 2.38
C LEU A 206 19.79 5.51 2.25
N GLN A 207 20.10 6.76 2.62
CA GLN A 207 21.46 7.30 2.65
C GLN A 207 22.19 7.04 3.98
N GLU A 208 21.46 6.71 5.04
CA GLU A 208 21.97 6.32 6.37
C GLU A 208 22.33 4.82 6.43
#